data_AF-A0A5N5PGH8-F1
#
_entry.id   AF-A0A5N5PGH8-F1
#
_cell.length_a   1.000
_cell.length_b   1.000
_cell.length_c   1.000
_cell.angle_alpha   90.00
_cell.angle_beta   90.00
_cell.angle_gamma   90.00
#
_symmetry.space_group_name_H-M   'P 1'
#
loop_
_entity.id
_entity.type
_entity.pdbx_description
1 polymer ?
#
loop_
_entity_poly.entity_id
_entity_poly.type
_entity_poly.pdbx_seq_one_letter_code
_entity_poly.pdbx_strand_id
1 'polypeptide(L)'
;MATAGVPAAQADQHAERDTLQRQRSVEQAFDEGHDADIPSDIGYVLDEAGEEKRRHSLAERRRNSLARKRSHADDEKSHHDIHHDLEQGTGNGNGVPGTKDGDEGGTTSEDEANIVWWDGPDDPHNPYNWSTWRKVFNCVIISSLTFVTPLASSIFAPGVPQLMREFKSGNTELAAFVVSVYVLGFAAGPMAIAPLSEIYGRLPIYHACNIAFVGFLVGCALAPSLEALIVFRFFSGVFGSCPLTNGGGTIADMIVQEKRGAAMAVFSVGPLLGPIIGPVAGGFLAEAKGWRWVFWLLVILSGVLSVVLLVFARETYAPVLLQRKVNRLRKETGNDLLRSKLDAGLSPRDYFKRGIVRPFKMLFFSPLCCIFAVYMGITYGYLYLLFTSITIVFEQSYGFGSGTVGLVFLGLGVGSMAGLVFFSISSDRTLKKMAAKEGQGMKPEYRLKPLPYGAILLPAGFFLYGWTAQYRVHWIVPIIGHVIIGVGNLLIFMAINMALVDTFTIYAASALASNTIIRSIFGAVLPLCGLRMYDTLGLGWGNSLLGFIAVAMIPVSFLLLKYGEVMRKKFPLERL
;
A
#
# COMPACT_ATOMS: atom_id res chain seq x y z
N MET A 1 -47.93 14.60 -27.13
CA MET A 1 -48.29 15.14 -25.79
C MET A 1 -48.06 14.02 -24.78
N ALA A 2 -47.22 14.09 -23.75
CA ALA A 2 -46.40 15.15 -23.19
C ALA A 2 -45.19 14.50 -22.49
N THR A 3 -43.99 15.03 -22.71
CA THR A 3 -42.78 14.74 -21.94
C THR A 3 -42.84 15.56 -20.65
N ALA A 4 -42.99 14.89 -19.50
CA ALA A 4 -42.92 15.55 -18.20
C ALA A 4 -41.45 15.80 -17.85
N GLY A 5 -41.01 17.06 -18.02
CA GLY A 5 -39.72 17.52 -17.54
C GLY A 5 -39.70 17.56 -16.02
N VAL A 6 -38.65 17.03 -15.42
CA VAL A 6 -38.31 17.28 -14.01
C VAL A 6 -38.06 18.79 -13.87
N PRO A 7 -38.71 19.51 -12.94
CA PRO A 7 -38.51 20.94 -12.80
C PRO A 7 -37.07 21.22 -12.36
N ALA A 8 -36.40 22.18 -13.01
CA ALA A 8 -35.01 22.57 -12.73
C ALA A 8 -34.74 22.84 -11.24
N ALA A 9 -35.76 23.29 -10.48
CA ALA A 9 -35.67 23.48 -9.04
C ALA A 9 -35.45 22.19 -8.21
N GLN A 10 -35.91 21.03 -8.68
CA GLN A 10 -35.66 19.73 -8.01
C GLN A 10 -34.27 19.17 -8.35
N ALA A 11 -33.73 19.49 -9.53
CA ALA A 11 -32.36 19.14 -9.90
C ALA A 11 -31.35 19.98 -9.11
N ASP A 12 -31.61 21.28 -8.94
CA ASP A 12 -30.80 22.17 -8.10
C ASP A 12 -30.83 21.78 -6.63
N GLN A 13 -32.00 21.44 -6.07
CA GLN A 13 -32.09 20.96 -4.68
C GLN A 13 -31.40 19.61 -4.45
N HIS A 14 -31.34 18.75 -5.47
CA HIS A 14 -30.62 17.48 -5.40
C HIS A 14 -29.11 17.69 -5.47
N ALA A 15 -28.65 18.59 -6.37
CA ALA A 15 -27.25 18.99 -6.46
C ALA A 15 -26.79 19.70 -5.17
N GLU A 16 -27.61 20.58 -4.61
CA GLU A 16 -27.31 21.30 -3.36
C GLU A 16 -27.28 20.35 -2.15
N ARG A 17 -28.18 19.36 -2.10
CA ARG A 17 -28.14 18.28 -1.10
C ARG A 17 -26.91 17.38 -1.23
N ASP A 18 -26.53 17.00 -2.45
CA ASP A 18 -25.31 16.23 -2.70
C ASP A 18 -24.05 17.05 -2.32
N THR A 19 -24.07 18.35 -2.56
CA THR A 19 -22.98 19.27 -2.18
C THR A 19 -22.88 19.43 -0.66
N LEU A 20 -24.02 19.56 0.04
CA LEU A 20 -24.10 19.61 1.51
C LEU A 20 -23.70 18.27 2.17
N GLN A 21 -24.09 17.14 1.58
CA GLN A 21 -23.64 15.82 2.04
C GLN A 21 -22.14 15.64 1.84
N ARG A 22 -21.60 16.12 0.71
CA ARG A 22 -20.16 16.12 0.43
C ARG A 22 -19.41 17.01 1.40
N GLN A 23 -19.89 18.22 1.68
CA GLN A 23 -19.32 19.13 2.69
C GLN A 23 -19.34 18.51 4.09
N ARG A 24 -20.46 17.90 4.50
CA ARG A 24 -20.54 17.18 5.79
C ARG A 24 -19.58 15.99 5.86
N SER A 25 -19.44 15.21 4.78
CA SER A 25 -18.46 14.11 4.76
C SER A 25 -17.02 14.59 4.84
N VAL A 26 -16.74 15.79 4.31
CA VAL A 26 -15.44 16.46 4.37
C VAL A 26 -15.19 17.06 5.75
N GLU A 27 -16.18 17.70 6.38
CA GLU A 27 -16.12 18.16 7.77
C GLU A 27 -15.96 16.99 8.74
N GLN A 28 -16.62 15.87 8.46
CA GLN A 28 -16.46 14.66 9.26
C GLN A 28 -15.07 14.05 9.07
N ALA A 29 -14.53 14.03 7.85
CA ALA A 29 -13.14 13.64 7.58
C ALA A 29 -12.10 14.62 8.19
N PHE A 30 -12.47 15.89 8.36
CA PHE A 30 -11.70 16.95 9.02
C PHE A 30 -11.66 16.74 10.53
N ASP A 31 -12.79 16.46 11.17
CA ASP A 31 -12.87 16.13 12.60
C ASP A 31 -12.23 14.76 12.91
N GLU A 32 -12.25 13.84 11.94
CA GLU A 32 -11.78 12.47 12.10
C GLU A 32 -10.28 12.29 11.69
N GLY A 33 -9.62 13.24 11.01
CA GLY A 33 -8.18 13.22 10.69
C GLY A 33 -7.77 12.35 9.48
N HIS A 34 -8.66 12.25 8.49
CA HIS A 34 -8.69 11.22 7.44
C HIS A 34 -7.61 11.39 6.35
N ASP A 35 -6.32 11.19 6.68
CA ASP A 35 -5.15 11.43 5.79
C ASP A 35 -5.22 10.72 4.40
N ALA A 36 -5.98 9.61 4.25
CA ALA A 36 -6.02 8.80 3.02
C ALA A 36 -7.29 8.95 2.15
N ASP A 37 -8.37 9.54 2.68
CA ASP A 37 -9.65 9.70 1.98
C ASP A 37 -10.05 11.17 1.75
N ILE A 38 -9.26 12.12 2.23
CA ILE A 38 -9.40 13.51 1.82
C ILE A 38 -9.14 13.57 0.31
N PRO A 39 -10.12 14.02 -0.51
CA PRO A 39 -9.85 14.16 -1.93
C PRO A 39 -8.67 15.14 -2.10
N SER A 40 -7.84 14.86 -3.10
CA SER A 40 -6.55 15.55 -3.29
C SER A 40 -6.70 17.06 -3.59
N ASP A 41 -7.92 17.58 -3.57
CA ASP A 41 -8.31 18.97 -3.67
C ASP A 41 -8.30 19.74 -2.32
N ILE A 42 -8.28 19.06 -1.17
CA ILE A 42 -8.42 19.70 0.16
C ILE A 42 -7.08 19.80 0.94
N GLY A 43 -6.16 18.85 0.76
CA GLY A 43 -4.81 18.90 1.34
C GLY A 43 -4.66 18.22 2.69
N TYR A 44 -3.53 18.49 3.34
CA TYR A 44 -3.17 17.87 4.61
C TYR A 44 -3.86 18.60 5.77
N VAL A 45 -4.55 17.85 6.63
CA VAL A 45 -5.13 18.36 7.88
C VAL A 45 -4.19 17.97 9.03
N LEU A 46 -3.75 18.95 9.82
CA LEU A 46 -2.81 18.74 10.91
C LEU A 46 -3.56 18.65 12.24
N ASP A 47 -3.01 17.88 13.18
CA ASP A 47 -3.40 17.94 14.59
C ASP A 47 -2.98 19.29 15.21
N GLU A 48 -3.55 19.69 16.35
CA GLU A 48 -3.25 21.00 16.97
C GLU A 48 -1.74 21.25 17.16
N ALA A 49 -0.99 20.24 17.59
CA ALA A 49 0.46 20.33 17.73
C ALA A 49 1.19 20.44 16.38
N GLY A 50 0.66 19.80 15.33
CA GLY A 50 1.14 19.96 13.95
C GLY A 50 0.82 21.34 13.39
N GLU A 51 -0.37 21.87 13.68
CA GLU A 51 -0.76 23.23 13.31
C GLU A 51 0.11 24.29 13.98
N GLU A 52 0.45 24.10 15.26
CA GLU A 52 1.33 25.01 15.98
C GLU A 52 2.74 25.03 15.38
N LYS A 53 3.28 23.85 15.06
CA LYS A 53 4.55 23.74 14.31
C LYS A 53 4.46 24.37 12.92
N ARG A 54 3.34 24.19 12.21
CA ARG A 54 3.09 24.86 10.93
C ARG A 54 3.11 26.37 11.10
N ARG A 55 2.39 26.92 12.09
CA ARG A 55 2.36 28.36 12.40
C ARG A 55 3.76 28.89 12.69
N HIS A 56 4.55 28.18 13.51
CA HIS A 56 5.92 28.57 13.83
C HIS A 56 6.84 28.54 12.59
N SER A 57 6.75 27.48 11.77
CA SER A 57 7.51 27.39 10.52
C SER A 57 7.12 28.49 9.52
N LEU A 58 5.84 28.85 9.44
CA LEU A 58 5.34 29.92 8.58
C LEU A 58 5.86 31.28 9.06
N ALA A 59 5.79 31.56 10.35
CA ALA A 59 6.31 32.79 10.94
C ALA A 59 7.83 32.94 10.69
N GLU A 60 8.58 31.85 10.80
CA GLU A 60 10.02 31.84 10.53
C GLU A 60 10.35 32.06 9.05
N ARG A 61 9.62 31.42 8.12
CA ARG A 61 9.79 31.67 6.68
C ARG A 61 9.46 33.11 6.31
N ARG A 62 8.39 33.69 6.89
CA ARG A 62 8.02 35.10 6.68
C ARG A 62 9.11 36.03 7.18
N ARG A 63 9.65 35.78 8.38
CA ARG A 63 10.79 36.53 8.94
C ARG A 63 12.01 36.47 8.02
N ASN A 64 12.35 35.29 7.49
CA ASN A 64 13.49 35.11 6.59
C ASN A 64 13.27 35.80 5.23
N SER A 65 12.05 35.77 4.68
CA SER A 65 11.70 36.47 3.44
C SER A 65 11.75 37.99 3.61
N LEU A 66 11.22 38.53 4.72
CA LEU A 66 11.31 39.95 5.07
C LEU A 66 12.76 40.38 5.30
N ALA A 67 13.58 39.55 5.95
CA ALA A 67 15.00 39.80 6.13
C ALA A 67 15.75 39.86 4.78
N ARG A 68 15.40 38.98 3.83
CA ARG A 68 15.98 38.96 2.49
C ARG A 68 15.53 40.14 1.61
N LYS A 69 14.28 40.59 1.75
CA LYS A 69 13.80 41.83 1.13
C LYS A 69 14.51 43.06 1.69
N ARG A 70 14.75 43.09 3.02
CA ARG A 70 15.53 44.16 3.66
C ARG A 70 16.99 44.16 3.19
N SER A 71 17.65 43.00 3.12
CA SER A 71 19.03 42.94 2.61
C SER A 71 19.12 43.37 1.16
N HIS A 72 18.16 42.98 0.30
CA HIS A 72 18.12 43.46 -1.09
C HIS A 72 17.86 44.97 -1.20
N ALA A 73 17.00 45.54 -0.35
CA ALA A 73 16.75 46.97 -0.33
C ALA A 73 17.96 47.77 0.22
N ASP A 74 18.71 47.20 1.17
CA ASP A 74 19.94 47.80 1.69
C ASP A 74 21.09 47.70 0.66
N ASP A 75 21.18 46.61 -0.11
CA ASP A 75 22.12 46.48 -1.24
C ASP A 75 21.77 47.43 -2.40
N GLU A 76 20.48 47.61 -2.74
CA GLU A 76 20.04 48.60 -3.74
C GLU A 76 20.31 50.04 -3.31
N LYS A 77 20.09 50.37 -2.02
CA LYS A 77 20.46 51.69 -1.47
C LYS A 77 21.96 51.92 -1.47
N SER A 78 22.75 50.92 -1.08
CA SER A 78 24.22 50.95 -1.16
C SER A 78 24.70 51.19 -2.60
N HIS A 79 24.08 50.56 -3.60
CA HIS A 79 24.39 50.78 -5.00
C HIS A 79 23.91 52.14 -5.55
N HIS A 80 22.87 52.74 -4.97
CA HIS A 80 22.38 54.06 -5.36
C HIS A 80 23.18 55.20 -4.72
N ASP A 81 23.63 55.02 -3.48
CA ASP A 81 24.45 56.00 -2.74
C ASP A 81 25.88 56.11 -3.31
N ILE A 82 26.44 55.06 -3.91
CA ILE A 82 27.76 55.12 -4.59
C ILE A 82 27.72 56.03 -5.85
N HIS A 83 26.54 56.29 -6.41
CA HIS A 83 26.38 57.15 -7.60
C HIS A 83 26.01 58.61 -7.30
N HIS A 84 25.84 59.00 -6.03
CA HIS A 84 25.34 60.34 -5.68
C HIS A 84 26.27 61.19 -4.79
N ASP A 85 27.47 60.70 -4.46
CA ASP A 85 28.48 61.46 -3.70
C ASP A 85 29.38 62.29 -4.62
N LEU A 86 28.81 63.30 -5.28
CA LEU A 86 29.52 64.47 -5.83
C LEU A 86 28.49 65.60 -6.05
N GLU A 87 27.97 66.19 -4.97
CA GLU A 87 27.70 67.64 -4.84
C GLU A 87 27.06 67.94 -3.47
N GLN A 88 27.81 68.64 -2.61
CA GLN A 88 27.32 69.21 -1.35
C GLN A 88 26.50 70.49 -1.60
N GLY A 89 25.42 70.67 -0.83
CA GLY A 89 24.71 71.93 -0.73
C GLY A 89 23.64 71.96 0.36
N THR A 90 24.06 72.18 1.61
CA THR A 90 23.36 72.81 2.76
C THR A 90 21.82 72.94 2.75
N GLY A 91 21.17 72.34 3.75
CA GLY A 91 19.78 72.65 4.12
C GLY A 91 19.40 72.08 5.49
N ASN A 92 19.39 72.93 6.51
CA ASN A 92 19.12 72.63 7.91
C ASN A 92 17.60 72.46 8.16
N GLY A 93 17.17 71.45 8.95
CA GLY A 93 15.74 71.31 9.31
C GLY A 93 15.36 70.08 10.14
N ASN A 94 15.48 70.22 11.46
CA ASN A 94 14.70 69.60 12.55
C ASN A 94 14.24 68.12 12.45
N GLY A 95 14.83 67.28 13.32
CA GLY A 95 14.27 65.99 13.70
C GLY A 95 13.25 66.10 14.84
N VAL A 96 12.18 65.29 14.75
CA VAL A 96 11.40 64.75 15.87
C VAL A 96 10.94 63.33 15.48
N PRO A 97 10.88 62.35 16.41
CA PRO A 97 10.89 60.92 16.10
C PRO A 97 9.51 60.25 16.13
N GLY A 98 9.37 59.21 15.29
CA GLY A 98 8.63 57.98 15.59
C GLY A 98 7.09 58.03 15.62
N THR A 99 6.45 57.51 14.58
CA THR A 99 5.19 56.77 14.69
C THR A 99 5.34 55.43 13.99
N LYS A 100 5.47 54.38 14.82
CA LYS A 100 5.16 53.00 14.44
C LYS A 100 3.63 52.91 14.45
N ASP A 101 2.99 53.14 13.31
CA ASP A 101 1.59 52.78 13.17
C ASP A 101 1.51 51.29 12.83
N GLY A 102 0.84 50.58 13.73
CA GLY A 102 0.66 49.13 13.72
C GLY A 102 -0.22 48.69 12.55
N ASP A 103 0.38 47.87 11.71
CA ASP A 103 -0.33 47.09 10.71
C ASP A 103 -0.82 45.78 11.36
N GLU A 104 -1.88 45.88 12.18
CA GLU A 104 -2.58 44.72 12.76
C GLU A 104 -3.97 44.50 12.14
N GLY A 105 -4.25 45.08 10.97
CA GLY A 105 -5.57 45.02 10.32
C GLY A 105 -5.69 44.21 9.02
N GLY A 106 -4.58 43.83 8.36
CA GLY A 106 -4.61 43.24 6.99
C GLY A 106 -4.49 41.71 6.90
N THR A 107 -4.46 41.00 8.02
CA THR A 107 -3.78 39.68 8.15
C THR A 107 -4.40 38.48 7.42
N THR A 108 -5.65 38.53 6.96
CA THR A 108 -6.27 37.38 6.27
C THR A 108 -6.19 37.43 4.75
N SER A 109 -6.27 38.63 4.14
CA SER A 109 -6.38 38.76 2.68
C SER A 109 -5.07 38.51 1.92
N GLU A 110 -3.92 38.90 2.48
CA GLU A 110 -2.61 38.67 1.87
C GLU A 110 -2.15 37.22 1.99
N ASP A 111 -2.54 36.52 3.06
CA ASP A 111 -2.20 35.10 3.28
C ASP A 111 -3.00 34.15 2.37
N GLU A 112 -4.20 34.57 1.92
CA GLU A 112 -4.99 33.91 0.88
C GLU A 112 -4.46 34.23 -0.53
N ALA A 113 -4.03 35.47 -0.79
CA ALA A 113 -3.48 35.89 -2.08
C ALA A 113 -2.18 35.15 -2.47
N ASN A 114 -1.43 34.63 -1.49
CA ASN A 114 -0.21 33.86 -1.72
C ASN A 114 -0.43 32.34 -1.86
N ILE A 115 -1.69 31.86 -1.87
CA ILE A 115 -2.01 30.44 -2.03
C ILE A 115 -2.20 30.12 -3.51
N VAL A 116 -1.38 29.19 -4.01
CA VAL A 116 -1.47 28.67 -5.37
C VAL A 116 -2.38 27.45 -5.41
N TRP A 117 -3.35 27.50 -6.32
CA TRP A 117 -4.29 26.41 -6.62
C TRP A 117 -4.31 26.07 -8.13
N TRP A 118 -5.17 25.12 -8.52
CA TRP A 118 -5.49 24.84 -9.92
C TRP A 118 -6.14 26.05 -10.58
N ASP A 119 -5.92 26.24 -11.90
CA ASP A 119 -6.43 27.40 -12.65
C ASP A 119 -7.94 27.35 -12.93
N GLY A 120 -8.63 26.30 -12.47
CA GLY A 120 -10.08 26.12 -12.57
C GLY A 120 -10.50 24.65 -12.37
N PRO A 121 -11.81 24.36 -12.42
CA PRO A 121 -12.35 22.99 -12.31
C PRO A 121 -11.82 22.05 -13.41
N ASP A 122 -11.54 22.59 -14.60
CA ASP A 122 -11.11 21.85 -15.80
C ASP A 122 -9.60 21.96 -16.09
N ASP A 123 -8.77 22.36 -15.11
CA ASP A 123 -7.32 22.49 -15.30
C ASP A 123 -6.71 21.16 -15.82
N PRO A 124 -6.06 21.14 -17.00
CA PRO A 124 -5.50 19.92 -17.58
C PRO A 124 -4.30 19.35 -16.80
N HIS A 125 -3.71 20.12 -15.89
CA HIS A 125 -2.64 19.65 -14.99
C HIS A 125 -3.20 18.86 -13.81
N ASN A 126 -4.49 19.01 -13.49
CA ASN A 126 -5.14 18.19 -12.49
C ASN A 126 -5.37 16.76 -13.06
N PRO A 127 -4.83 15.71 -12.44
CA PRO A 127 -4.99 14.33 -12.92
C PRO A 127 -6.46 13.87 -12.99
N TYR A 128 -7.36 14.46 -12.20
CA TYR A 128 -8.80 14.20 -12.32
C TYR A 128 -9.41 14.67 -13.64
N ASN A 129 -8.76 15.57 -14.38
CA ASN A 129 -9.26 16.09 -15.65
C ASN A 129 -8.63 15.42 -16.86
N TRP A 130 -7.74 14.44 -16.65
CA TRP A 130 -7.15 13.69 -17.75
C TRP A 130 -8.20 12.90 -18.53
N SER A 131 -8.00 12.81 -19.85
CA SER A 131 -8.80 11.96 -20.73
C SER A 131 -8.84 10.52 -20.21
N THR A 132 -10.01 9.88 -20.26
CA THR A 132 -10.25 8.53 -19.73
C THR A 132 -9.21 7.50 -20.17
N TRP A 133 -8.78 7.54 -21.43
CA TRP A 133 -7.78 6.59 -21.94
C TRP A 133 -6.44 6.69 -21.19
N ARG A 134 -5.99 7.91 -20.83
CA ARG A 134 -4.73 8.11 -20.08
C ARG A 134 -4.84 7.54 -18.68
N LYS A 135 -5.99 7.77 -18.02
CA LYS A 135 -6.27 7.23 -16.69
C LYS A 135 -6.28 5.70 -16.70
N VAL A 136 -7.05 5.12 -17.63
CA VAL A 136 -7.13 3.66 -17.80
C VAL A 136 -5.77 3.07 -18.12
N PHE A 137 -5.01 3.70 -19.02
CA PHE A 137 -3.67 3.24 -19.39
C PHE A 137 -2.69 3.26 -18.21
N ASN A 138 -2.65 4.35 -17.42
CA ASN A 138 -1.86 4.41 -16.20
C ASN A 138 -2.30 3.34 -15.19
N CYS A 139 -3.60 3.16 -14.98
CA CYS A 139 -4.12 2.11 -14.10
C CYS A 139 -3.65 0.72 -14.56
N VAL A 140 -3.76 0.40 -15.85
CA VAL A 140 -3.33 -0.90 -16.41
C VAL A 140 -1.84 -1.14 -16.23
N ILE A 141 -0.99 -0.14 -16.46
CA ILE A 141 0.46 -0.29 -16.23
C ILE A 141 0.76 -0.56 -14.76
N ILE A 142 0.17 0.23 -13.86
CA ILE A 142 0.38 0.09 -12.42
C ILE A 142 -0.13 -1.27 -11.94
N SER A 143 -1.32 -1.70 -12.38
CA SER A 143 -1.84 -3.04 -12.09
C SER A 143 -0.94 -4.15 -12.63
N SER A 144 -0.35 -3.96 -13.82
CA SER A 144 0.58 -4.92 -14.42
C SER A 144 1.88 -5.02 -13.61
N LEU A 145 2.46 -3.90 -13.20
CA LEU A 145 3.62 -3.86 -12.31
C LEU A 145 3.29 -4.54 -10.96
N THR A 146 2.13 -4.23 -10.39
CA THR A 146 1.66 -4.84 -9.15
C THR A 146 1.41 -6.34 -9.27
N PHE A 147 1.02 -6.85 -10.44
CA PHE A 147 0.90 -8.29 -10.70
C PHE A 147 2.27 -9.00 -10.70
N VAL A 148 3.30 -8.36 -11.27
CA VAL A 148 4.65 -8.93 -11.33
C VAL A 148 5.24 -9.14 -9.94
N THR A 149 4.96 -8.25 -8.99
CA THR A 149 5.50 -8.32 -7.62
C THR A 149 5.21 -9.64 -6.89
N PRO A 150 3.95 -10.10 -6.74
CA PRO A 150 3.65 -11.39 -6.16
C PRO A 150 3.89 -12.56 -7.12
N LEU A 151 3.83 -12.37 -8.44
CA LEU A 151 4.31 -13.37 -9.39
C LEU A 151 5.78 -13.75 -9.09
N ALA A 152 6.65 -12.76 -8.91
CA ALA A 152 8.07 -12.94 -8.59
C ALA A 152 8.31 -13.65 -7.25
N SER A 153 7.36 -13.52 -6.30
CA SER A 153 7.44 -14.20 -5.01
C SER A 153 7.36 -15.73 -5.14
N SER A 154 6.43 -16.22 -5.97
CA SER A 154 6.04 -17.64 -6.02
C SER A 154 6.55 -18.39 -7.24
N ILE A 155 6.81 -17.71 -8.36
CA ILE A 155 7.24 -18.34 -9.63
C ILE A 155 8.52 -19.18 -9.48
N PHE A 156 9.37 -18.84 -8.53
CA PHE A 156 10.60 -19.56 -8.27
C PHE A 156 10.41 -20.87 -7.48
N ALA A 157 9.30 -21.04 -6.74
CA ALA A 157 9.13 -22.13 -5.78
C ALA A 157 9.31 -23.55 -6.36
N PRO A 158 8.84 -23.88 -7.58
CA PRO A 158 9.07 -25.19 -8.19
C PRO A 158 10.53 -25.46 -8.60
N GLY A 159 11.35 -24.42 -8.75
CA GLY A 159 12.76 -24.51 -9.14
C GLY A 159 13.74 -24.73 -7.99
N VAL A 160 13.27 -24.64 -6.73
CA VAL A 160 14.09 -24.80 -5.52
C VAL A 160 14.87 -26.13 -5.49
N PRO A 161 14.28 -27.28 -5.85
CA PRO A 161 15.02 -28.55 -5.83
C PRO A 161 16.21 -28.55 -6.78
N GLN A 162 16.06 -27.94 -7.97
CA GLN A 162 17.14 -27.80 -8.94
C GLN A 162 18.24 -26.86 -8.41
N LEU A 163 17.86 -25.73 -7.81
CA LEU A 163 18.77 -24.80 -7.15
C LEU A 163 19.63 -25.50 -6.09
N MET A 164 19.01 -26.27 -5.19
CA MET A 164 19.72 -26.94 -4.09
C MET A 164 20.71 -27.98 -4.59
N ARG A 165 20.36 -28.71 -5.67
CA ARG A 165 21.28 -29.65 -6.34
C ARG A 165 22.49 -28.94 -6.95
N GLU A 166 22.25 -27.82 -7.63
CA GLU A 166 23.33 -27.09 -8.30
C GLU A 166 24.34 -26.50 -7.31
N PHE A 167 23.85 -25.84 -6.26
CA PHE A 167 24.70 -25.31 -5.20
C PHE A 167 25.16 -26.36 -4.19
N LYS A 168 24.86 -27.65 -4.43
CA LYS A 168 25.27 -28.80 -3.61
C LYS A 168 24.97 -28.59 -2.11
N SER A 169 23.81 -28.01 -1.81
CA SER A 169 23.39 -27.73 -0.44
C SER A 169 22.31 -28.71 -0.01
N GLY A 170 22.51 -29.35 1.14
CA GLY A 170 21.50 -30.19 1.79
C GLY A 170 20.66 -29.44 2.84
N ASN A 171 20.87 -28.13 3.00
CA ASN A 171 20.23 -27.37 4.07
C ASN A 171 18.76 -27.04 3.70
N THR A 172 17.83 -27.79 4.29
CA THR A 172 16.39 -27.62 4.07
C THR A 172 15.89 -26.24 4.53
N GLU A 173 16.48 -25.65 5.56
CA GLU A 173 16.10 -24.30 6.02
C GLU A 173 16.41 -23.25 4.96
N LEU A 174 17.58 -23.35 4.31
CA LEU A 174 17.93 -22.45 3.21
C LEU A 174 17.03 -22.64 1.98
N ALA A 175 16.60 -23.87 1.70
CA ALA A 175 15.65 -24.17 0.62
C ALA A 175 14.29 -23.49 0.83
N ALA A 176 13.80 -23.45 2.06
CA ALA A 176 12.58 -22.72 2.39
C ALA A 176 12.81 -21.20 2.40
N PHE A 177 13.91 -20.76 3.00
CA PHE A 177 14.23 -19.35 3.18
C PHE A 177 14.44 -18.61 1.87
N VAL A 178 15.09 -19.24 0.89
CA VAL A 178 15.33 -18.61 -0.40
C VAL A 178 14.00 -18.23 -1.07
N VAL A 179 12.92 -18.99 -0.90
CA VAL A 179 11.59 -18.61 -1.41
C VAL A 179 11.02 -17.46 -0.60
N SER A 180 11.00 -17.63 0.73
CA SER A 180 10.25 -16.78 1.66
C SER A 180 10.90 -15.41 1.95
N VAL A 181 12.23 -15.29 1.82
CA VAL A 181 12.98 -14.04 2.08
C VAL A 181 12.54 -12.88 1.20
N TYR A 182 12.04 -13.15 0.00
CA TYR A 182 11.47 -12.14 -0.90
C TYR A 182 10.32 -11.37 -0.22
N VAL A 183 9.49 -12.07 0.54
CA VAL A 183 8.39 -11.47 1.30
C VAL A 183 8.88 -10.65 2.47
N LEU A 184 10.01 -11.02 3.09
CA LEU A 184 10.59 -10.20 4.16
C LEU A 184 10.90 -8.79 3.64
N GLY A 185 11.26 -8.66 2.36
CA GLY A 185 11.38 -7.38 1.68
C GLY A 185 10.08 -6.56 1.67
N PHE A 186 8.90 -7.19 1.65
CA PHE A 186 7.60 -6.52 1.77
C PHE A 186 7.32 -5.97 3.17
N ALA A 187 8.03 -6.42 4.20
CA ALA A 187 7.98 -5.78 5.51
C ALA A 187 8.80 -4.48 5.51
N ALA A 188 9.99 -4.50 4.90
CA ALA A 188 10.95 -3.40 4.94
C ALA A 188 10.67 -2.30 3.91
N GLY A 189 10.33 -2.68 2.68
CA GLY A 189 10.17 -1.77 1.55
C GLY A 189 9.11 -0.69 1.76
N PRO A 190 7.85 -1.04 2.06
CA PRO A 190 6.77 -0.07 2.20
C PRO A 190 7.04 1.00 3.26
N MET A 191 7.77 0.67 4.34
CA MET A 191 8.09 1.61 5.41
C MET A 191 8.91 2.81 4.94
N ALA A 192 9.77 2.63 3.93
CA ALA A 192 10.54 3.71 3.34
C ALA A 192 9.86 4.24 2.06
N ILE A 193 9.38 3.34 1.20
CA ILE A 193 8.90 3.69 -0.14
C ILE A 193 7.61 4.52 -0.10
N ALA A 194 6.67 4.23 0.81
CA ALA A 194 5.42 4.98 0.88
C ALA A 194 5.68 6.45 1.27
N PRO A 195 6.37 6.75 2.39
CA PRO A 195 6.63 8.14 2.77
C PRO A 195 7.51 8.88 1.75
N LEU A 196 8.51 8.20 1.15
CA LEU A 196 9.33 8.81 0.11
C LEU A 196 8.49 9.20 -1.12
N SER A 197 7.46 8.43 -1.46
CA SER A 197 6.58 8.76 -2.59
C SER A 197 5.65 9.94 -2.33
N GLU A 198 5.38 10.26 -1.06
CA GLU A 198 4.60 11.43 -0.67
C GLU A 198 5.48 12.69 -0.59
N ILE A 199 6.78 12.53 -0.35
CA ILE A 199 7.74 13.65 -0.32
C ILE A 199 8.20 14.01 -1.74
N TYR A 200 8.61 13.03 -2.53
CA TYR A 200 9.25 13.25 -3.83
C TYR A 200 8.31 13.07 -5.03
N GLY A 201 7.10 12.54 -4.82
CA GLY A 201 6.13 12.20 -5.86
C GLY A 201 6.10 10.70 -6.15
N ARG A 202 4.99 10.24 -6.76
CA ARG A 202 4.78 8.80 -6.99
C ARG A 202 5.70 8.31 -8.11
N LEU A 203 5.79 9.06 -9.21
CA LEU A 203 6.46 8.61 -10.43
C LEU A 203 7.98 8.42 -10.29
N PRO A 204 8.76 9.36 -9.70
CA PRO A 204 10.19 9.17 -9.50
C PRO A 204 10.51 7.93 -8.65
N ILE A 205 9.71 7.68 -7.62
CA ILE A 205 9.87 6.52 -6.75
C ILE A 205 9.56 5.22 -7.48
N TYR A 206 8.52 5.19 -8.35
CA TYR A 206 8.29 4.04 -9.22
C TYR A 206 9.50 3.73 -10.10
N HIS A 207 10.10 4.73 -10.75
CA HIS A 207 11.27 4.50 -11.61
C HIS A 207 12.47 3.98 -10.82
N ALA A 208 12.79 4.62 -9.69
CA ALA A 208 13.91 4.21 -8.85
C ALA A 208 13.74 2.75 -8.35
N CYS A 209 12.55 2.42 -7.84
CA CYS A 209 12.23 1.07 -7.38
C CYS A 209 12.23 0.06 -8.52
N ASN A 210 11.68 0.39 -9.69
CA ASN A 210 11.65 -0.54 -10.82
C ASN A 210 13.06 -0.83 -11.38
N ILE A 211 13.92 0.19 -11.48
CA ILE A 211 15.32 0.00 -11.91
C ILE A 211 16.05 -0.90 -10.91
N ALA A 212 15.91 -0.62 -9.61
CA ALA A 212 16.50 -1.46 -8.57
C ALA A 212 15.95 -2.88 -8.60
N PHE A 213 14.63 -3.05 -8.71
CA PHE A 213 13.97 -4.35 -8.80
C PHE A 213 14.50 -5.18 -9.96
N VAL A 214 14.55 -4.61 -11.17
CA VAL A 214 15.12 -5.28 -12.36
C VAL A 214 16.58 -5.64 -12.15
N GLY A 215 17.39 -4.72 -11.59
CA GLY A 215 18.80 -4.98 -11.27
C GLY A 215 19.00 -6.13 -10.29
N PHE A 216 18.20 -6.19 -9.22
CA PHE A 216 18.25 -7.30 -8.26
C PHE A 216 17.71 -8.61 -8.85
N LEU A 217 16.73 -8.59 -9.75
CA LEU A 217 16.31 -9.78 -10.49
C LEU A 217 17.41 -10.32 -11.41
N VAL A 218 18.17 -9.44 -12.09
CA VAL A 218 19.39 -9.84 -12.82
C VAL A 218 20.41 -10.45 -11.87
N GLY A 219 20.59 -9.86 -10.68
CA GLY A 219 21.40 -10.43 -9.61
C GLY A 219 20.96 -11.84 -9.21
N CYS A 220 19.65 -12.08 -9.04
CA CYS A 220 19.11 -13.42 -8.77
C CYS A 220 19.39 -14.40 -9.92
N ALA A 221 19.24 -13.96 -11.17
CA ALA A 221 19.51 -14.79 -12.35
C ALA A 221 21.00 -15.17 -12.47
N LEU A 222 21.90 -14.28 -12.06
CA LEU A 222 23.35 -14.45 -12.13
C LEU A 222 23.98 -14.86 -10.78
N ALA A 223 23.18 -15.24 -9.79
CA ALA A 223 23.68 -15.50 -8.45
C ALA A 223 24.72 -16.64 -8.44
N PRO A 224 25.92 -16.42 -7.87
CA PRO A 224 26.97 -17.43 -7.81
C PRO A 224 26.86 -18.37 -6.61
N SER A 225 26.04 -18.02 -5.61
CA SER A 225 25.81 -18.82 -4.40
C SER A 225 24.41 -18.64 -3.85
N LEU A 226 24.02 -19.49 -2.89
CA LEU A 226 22.74 -19.40 -2.19
C LEU A 226 22.61 -18.12 -1.38
N GLU A 227 23.67 -17.71 -0.69
CA GLU A 227 23.69 -16.50 0.14
C GLU A 227 23.50 -15.25 -0.71
N ALA A 228 24.22 -15.18 -1.85
CA ALA A 228 24.05 -14.09 -2.80
C ALA A 228 22.62 -14.05 -3.34
N LEU A 229 22.05 -15.22 -3.70
CA LEU A 229 20.67 -15.30 -4.16
C LEU A 229 19.67 -14.82 -3.10
N ILE A 230 19.86 -15.18 -1.83
CA ILE A 230 19.02 -14.73 -0.71
C ILE A 230 19.06 -13.21 -0.57
N VAL A 231 20.26 -12.60 -0.61
CA VAL A 231 20.43 -11.14 -0.52
C VAL A 231 19.75 -10.44 -1.70
N PHE A 232 19.98 -10.91 -2.93
CA PHE A 232 19.34 -10.34 -4.11
C PHE A 232 17.81 -10.50 -4.07
N ARG A 233 17.32 -11.65 -3.59
CA ARG A 233 15.88 -11.88 -3.42
C ARG A 233 15.27 -10.95 -2.38
N PHE A 234 15.92 -10.73 -1.24
CA PHE A 234 15.48 -9.76 -0.24
C PHE A 234 15.30 -8.37 -0.85
N PHE A 235 16.33 -7.85 -1.51
CA PHE A 235 16.27 -6.51 -2.11
C PHE A 235 15.29 -6.44 -3.28
N SER A 236 15.16 -7.49 -4.11
CA SER A 236 14.11 -7.54 -5.13
C SER A 236 12.72 -7.47 -4.49
N GLY A 237 12.50 -8.07 -3.31
CA GLY A 237 11.26 -7.92 -2.54
C GLY A 237 11.05 -6.49 -2.04
N VAL A 238 12.09 -5.86 -1.48
CA VAL A 238 12.05 -4.47 -1.00
C VAL A 238 11.59 -3.53 -2.10
N PHE A 239 12.29 -3.51 -3.23
CA PHE A 239 11.97 -2.59 -4.33
C PHE A 239 10.74 -3.01 -5.13
N GLY A 240 10.51 -4.32 -5.28
CA GLY A 240 9.32 -4.88 -5.91
C GLY A 240 8.04 -4.56 -5.15
N SER A 241 8.08 -4.24 -3.86
CA SER A 241 6.88 -3.84 -3.09
C SER A 241 6.29 -2.48 -3.50
N CYS A 242 7.03 -1.64 -4.22
CA CYS A 242 6.63 -0.27 -4.54
C CYS A 242 5.25 -0.16 -5.21
N PRO A 243 4.92 -0.93 -6.27
CA PRO A 243 3.60 -0.85 -6.91
C PRO A 243 2.47 -1.38 -6.04
N LEU A 244 2.77 -2.30 -5.12
CA LEU A 244 1.78 -2.81 -4.19
C LEU A 244 1.37 -1.72 -3.18
N THR A 245 2.33 -0.92 -2.71
CA THR A 245 2.10 0.14 -1.72
C THR A 245 1.55 1.42 -2.35
N ASN A 246 2.14 1.87 -3.46
CA ASN A 246 1.82 3.17 -4.05
C ASN A 246 0.70 3.08 -5.10
N GLY A 247 0.38 1.87 -5.58
CA GLY A 247 -0.56 1.65 -6.68
C GLY A 247 -1.97 2.14 -6.36
N GLY A 248 -2.46 1.81 -5.17
CA GLY A 248 -3.75 2.32 -4.69
C GLY A 248 -3.79 3.84 -4.62
N GLY A 249 -2.77 4.47 -4.00
CA GLY A 249 -2.66 5.93 -3.95
C GLY A 249 -2.64 6.57 -5.33
N THR A 250 -1.92 5.97 -6.28
CA THR A 250 -1.84 6.48 -7.66
C THR A 250 -3.19 6.41 -8.39
N ILE A 251 -3.99 5.36 -8.14
CA ILE A 251 -5.36 5.26 -8.67
C ILE A 251 -6.25 6.31 -8.01
N ALA A 252 -6.12 6.51 -6.70
CA ALA A 252 -6.88 7.51 -5.96
C ALA A 252 -6.61 8.94 -6.45
N ASP A 253 -5.37 9.23 -6.86
CA ASP A 253 -4.94 10.53 -7.40
C ASP A 253 -5.60 10.87 -8.75
N MET A 254 -6.05 9.87 -9.54
CA MET A 254 -6.60 10.07 -10.90
C MET A 254 -8.10 9.79 -11.03
N ILE A 255 -8.65 8.95 -10.14
CA ILE A 255 -10.02 8.45 -10.23
C ILE A 255 -10.85 9.00 -9.08
N VAL A 256 -11.93 9.70 -9.46
CA VAL A 256 -12.95 10.21 -8.53
C VAL A 256 -13.56 9.09 -7.70
N GLN A 257 -13.95 9.42 -6.47
CA GLN A 257 -14.33 8.46 -5.43
C GLN A 257 -15.43 7.48 -5.89
N GLU A 258 -16.43 7.95 -6.64
CA GLU A 258 -17.57 7.17 -7.09
C GLU A 258 -17.16 6.05 -8.06
N LYS A 259 -16.09 6.26 -8.84
CA LYS A 259 -15.57 5.29 -9.82
C LYS A 259 -14.33 4.54 -9.32
N ARG A 260 -13.75 4.98 -8.20
CA ARG A 260 -12.51 4.45 -7.63
C ARG A 260 -12.61 2.99 -7.26
N GLY A 261 -13.75 2.56 -6.70
CA GLY A 261 -13.96 1.17 -6.28
C GLY A 261 -13.75 0.15 -7.40
N ALA A 262 -14.28 0.44 -8.60
CA ALA A 262 -14.10 -0.45 -9.76
C ALA A 262 -12.65 -0.50 -10.23
N ALA A 263 -11.95 0.64 -10.27
CA ALA A 263 -10.53 0.70 -10.65
C ALA A 263 -9.64 -0.05 -9.64
N MET A 264 -9.91 0.09 -8.34
CA MET A 264 -9.23 -0.62 -7.27
C MET A 264 -9.49 -2.14 -7.30
N ALA A 265 -10.70 -2.54 -7.67
CA ALA A 265 -11.05 -3.95 -7.85
C ALA A 265 -10.20 -4.59 -8.96
N VAL A 266 -10.10 -3.94 -10.12
CA VAL A 266 -9.24 -4.39 -11.24
C VAL A 266 -7.77 -4.45 -10.82
N PHE A 267 -7.29 -3.44 -10.10
CA PHE A 267 -5.93 -3.43 -9.55
C PHE A 267 -5.66 -4.60 -8.61
N SER A 268 -6.64 -4.97 -7.79
CA SER A 268 -6.51 -6.06 -6.80
C SER A 268 -6.49 -7.46 -7.42
N VAL A 269 -6.90 -7.61 -8.69
CA VAL A 269 -6.83 -8.89 -9.41
C VAL A 269 -5.38 -9.36 -9.57
N GLY A 270 -4.46 -8.43 -9.87
CA GLY A 270 -3.05 -8.74 -10.07
C GLY A 270 -2.41 -9.47 -8.87
N PRO A 271 -2.47 -8.90 -7.66
CA PRO A 271 -1.98 -9.55 -6.46
C PRO A 271 -2.55 -10.93 -6.16
N LEU A 272 -3.79 -11.20 -6.58
CA LEU A 272 -4.47 -12.47 -6.34
C LEU A 272 -4.04 -13.54 -7.35
N LEU A 273 -3.87 -13.16 -8.63
CA LEU A 273 -3.50 -14.10 -9.68
C LEU A 273 -2.00 -14.41 -9.70
N GLY A 274 -1.14 -13.48 -9.30
CA GLY A 274 0.32 -13.66 -9.31
C GLY A 274 0.79 -14.95 -8.62
N PRO A 275 0.37 -15.21 -7.36
CA PRO A 275 0.75 -16.42 -6.64
C PRO A 275 0.22 -17.73 -7.24
N ILE A 276 -0.82 -17.67 -8.06
CA ILE A 276 -1.45 -18.83 -8.72
C ILE A 276 -0.74 -19.15 -10.04
N ILE A 277 -0.52 -18.12 -10.87
CA ILE A 277 0.10 -18.26 -12.19
C ILE A 277 1.61 -18.53 -12.05
N GLY A 278 2.24 -17.97 -11.03
CA GLY A 278 3.69 -18.09 -10.79
C GLY A 278 4.16 -19.53 -10.81
N PRO A 279 3.77 -20.40 -9.87
CA PRO A 279 4.29 -21.77 -9.82
C PRO A 279 4.02 -22.57 -11.09
N VAL A 280 2.93 -22.31 -11.81
CA VAL A 280 2.66 -22.97 -13.09
C VAL A 280 3.69 -22.54 -14.14
N ALA A 281 3.85 -21.25 -14.37
CA ALA A 281 4.82 -20.73 -15.35
C ALA A 281 6.26 -21.10 -14.97
N GLY A 282 6.58 -20.99 -13.68
CA GLY A 282 7.88 -21.28 -13.13
C GLY A 282 8.24 -22.75 -13.17
N GLY A 283 7.30 -23.66 -12.91
CA GLY A 283 7.51 -25.11 -12.98
C GLY A 283 7.94 -25.55 -14.38
N PHE A 284 7.16 -25.19 -15.40
CA PHE A 284 7.48 -25.54 -16.79
C PHE A 284 8.76 -24.87 -17.30
N LEU A 285 8.98 -23.60 -16.95
CA LEU A 285 10.18 -22.89 -17.37
C LEU A 285 11.44 -23.42 -16.68
N ALA A 286 11.36 -23.73 -15.39
CA ALA A 286 12.47 -24.36 -14.66
C ALA A 286 12.77 -25.76 -15.19
N GLU A 287 11.76 -26.54 -15.58
CA GLU A 287 11.97 -27.84 -16.21
C GLU A 287 12.65 -27.71 -17.59
N ALA A 288 12.20 -26.75 -18.42
CA ALA A 288 12.67 -26.63 -19.80
C ALA A 288 14.04 -25.93 -19.95
N LYS A 289 14.33 -24.93 -19.10
CA LYS A 289 15.51 -24.05 -19.24
C LYS A 289 16.31 -23.87 -17.94
N GLY A 290 15.88 -24.48 -16.84
CA GLY A 290 16.50 -24.35 -15.52
C GLY A 290 15.96 -23.18 -14.71
N TRP A 291 16.16 -23.25 -13.39
CA TRP A 291 15.61 -22.29 -12.43
C TRP A 291 16.05 -20.83 -12.65
N ARG A 292 17.24 -20.57 -13.20
CA ARG A 292 17.73 -19.21 -13.49
C ARG A 292 16.87 -18.48 -14.52
N TRP A 293 16.33 -19.21 -15.50
CA TRP A 293 15.50 -18.60 -16.54
C TRP A 293 14.18 -18.05 -16.02
N VAL A 294 13.72 -18.53 -14.87
CA VAL A 294 12.59 -17.95 -14.16
C VAL A 294 12.85 -16.48 -13.80
N PHE A 295 14.07 -16.16 -13.35
CA PHE A 295 14.46 -14.78 -13.07
C PHE A 295 14.63 -13.96 -14.36
N TRP A 296 15.18 -14.53 -15.42
CA TRP A 296 15.26 -13.85 -16.72
C TRP A 296 13.89 -13.49 -17.30
N LEU A 297 12.89 -14.37 -17.15
CA LEU A 297 11.51 -14.06 -17.53
C LEU A 297 10.98 -12.84 -16.75
N LEU A 298 11.23 -12.79 -15.44
CA LEU A 298 10.86 -11.63 -14.62
C LEU A 298 11.62 -10.36 -15.05
N VAL A 299 12.92 -10.46 -15.38
CA VAL A 299 13.71 -9.32 -15.88
C VAL A 299 13.10 -8.78 -17.17
N ILE A 300 12.76 -9.64 -18.13
CA ILE A 300 12.15 -9.22 -19.41
C ILE A 300 10.80 -8.55 -19.15
N LEU A 301 9.92 -9.22 -18.41
CA LEU A 301 8.57 -8.72 -18.12
C LEU A 301 8.61 -7.38 -17.38
N SER A 302 9.38 -7.31 -16.29
CA SER A 302 9.53 -6.11 -15.47
C SER A 302 10.24 -4.99 -16.23
N GLY A 303 11.25 -5.32 -17.02
CA GLY A 303 12.02 -4.38 -17.85
C GLY A 303 11.14 -3.72 -18.91
N VAL A 304 10.35 -4.51 -19.65
CA VAL A 304 9.40 -3.98 -20.64
C VAL A 304 8.38 -3.07 -19.98
N LEU A 305 7.76 -3.50 -18.88
CA LEU A 305 6.81 -2.66 -18.14
C LEU A 305 7.45 -1.38 -17.58
N SER A 306 8.71 -1.45 -17.16
CA SER A 306 9.47 -0.29 -16.66
C SER A 306 9.78 0.71 -17.77
N VAL A 307 10.12 0.25 -18.98
CA VAL A 307 10.32 1.10 -20.15
C VAL A 307 9.02 1.76 -20.58
N VAL A 308 7.92 0.99 -20.61
CA VAL A 308 6.58 1.52 -20.92
C VAL A 308 6.17 2.58 -19.87
N LEU A 309 6.39 2.32 -18.58
CA LEU A 309 6.16 3.29 -17.53
C LEU A 309 6.99 4.57 -17.75
N LEU A 310 8.28 4.44 -18.09
CA LEU A 310 9.19 5.57 -18.31
C LEU A 310 8.76 6.48 -19.46
N VAL A 311 8.25 5.90 -20.55
CA VAL A 311 7.85 6.68 -21.73
C VAL A 311 6.48 7.33 -21.55
N PHE A 312 5.53 6.64 -20.93
CA PHE A 312 4.12 7.03 -20.99
C PHE A 312 3.51 7.50 -19.67
N ALA A 313 4.04 7.07 -18.51
CA ALA A 313 3.45 7.44 -17.23
C ALA A 313 3.77 8.90 -16.88
N ARG A 314 2.82 9.53 -16.17
CA ARG A 314 2.94 10.92 -15.71
C ARG A 314 2.73 10.98 -14.21
N GLU A 315 3.34 11.99 -13.60
CA GLU A 315 3.16 12.24 -12.17
C GLU A 315 1.70 12.53 -11.87
N THR A 316 1.14 11.80 -10.91
CA THR A 316 -0.27 11.90 -10.50
C THR A 316 -0.42 12.67 -9.20
N TYR A 317 0.66 12.85 -8.42
CA TYR A 317 0.50 13.36 -7.07
C TYR A 317 0.28 14.87 -7.05
N ALA A 318 -0.96 15.27 -6.72
CA ALA A 318 -1.39 16.67 -6.71
C ALA A 318 -0.50 17.61 -5.88
N PRO A 319 -0.05 17.27 -4.65
CA PRO A 319 0.84 18.14 -3.88
C PRO A 319 2.16 18.46 -4.59
N VAL A 320 2.76 17.47 -5.26
CA VAL A 320 4.01 17.68 -6.00
C VAL A 320 3.78 18.47 -7.29
N LEU A 321 2.67 18.23 -7.99
CA LEU A 321 2.29 19.01 -9.18
C LEU A 321 2.08 20.49 -8.84
N LEU A 322 1.35 20.79 -7.77
CA LEU A 322 1.14 22.15 -7.29
C LEU A 322 2.45 22.77 -6.77
N GLN A 323 3.31 22.01 -6.09
CA GLN A 323 4.61 22.51 -5.66
C GLN A 323 5.50 22.88 -6.86
N ARG A 324 5.46 22.11 -7.96
CA ARG A 324 6.13 22.47 -9.22
C ARG A 324 5.58 23.77 -9.80
N LYS A 325 4.26 23.97 -9.77
CA LYS A 325 3.60 25.21 -10.19
C LYS A 325 4.02 26.40 -9.33
N VAL A 326 4.03 26.25 -8.01
CA VAL A 326 4.52 27.27 -7.06
C VAL A 326 5.97 27.64 -7.36
N ASN A 327 6.86 26.65 -7.53
CA ASN A 327 8.26 26.92 -7.81
C ASN A 327 8.47 27.65 -9.15
N ARG A 328 7.62 27.39 -10.15
CA ARG A 328 7.60 28.14 -11.41
C ARG A 328 7.15 29.59 -11.19
N LEU A 329 6.01 29.79 -10.52
CA LEU A 329 5.47 31.12 -10.23
C LEU A 329 6.41 31.96 -9.35
N ARG A 330 7.11 31.35 -8.38
CA ARG A 330 8.14 32.03 -7.58
C ARG A 330 9.27 32.58 -8.45
N LYS A 331 9.70 31.82 -9.47
CA LYS A 331 10.72 32.27 -10.42
C LYS A 331 10.22 33.37 -11.35
N GLU A 332 8.96 33.32 -11.77
CA GLU A 332 8.35 34.30 -12.68
C GLU A 332 8.00 35.62 -11.98
N THR A 333 7.54 35.56 -10.72
CA THR A 333 7.04 36.73 -9.97
C THR A 333 8.06 37.30 -8.98
N GLY A 334 9.11 36.55 -8.63
CA GLY A 334 10.04 36.89 -7.54
C GLY A 334 9.41 36.81 -6.14
N ASN A 335 8.16 36.37 -6.01
CA ASN A 335 7.47 36.31 -4.73
C ASN A 335 7.74 34.99 -3.99
N ASP A 336 8.71 35.00 -3.06
CA ASP A 336 9.07 33.86 -2.21
C ASP A 336 7.94 33.39 -1.26
N LEU A 337 6.87 34.18 -1.08
CA LEU A 337 5.75 33.86 -0.17
C LEU A 337 4.71 32.91 -0.78
N LEU A 338 4.74 32.68 -2.09
CA LEU A 338 3.80 31.78 -2.76
C LEU A 338 3.87 30.36 -2.19
N ARG A 339 2.76 29.74 -1.83
CA ARG A 339 2.69 28.37 -1.28
C ARG A 339 1.60 27.55 -1.95
N SER A 340 1.77 26.23 -1.99
CA SER A 340 0.70 25.33 -2.44
C SER A 340 -0.38 25.27 -1.36
N LYS A 341 -1.66 25.22 -1.74
CA LYS A 341 -2.76 24.97 -0.79
C LYS A 341 -2.60 23.64 -0.06
N LEU A 342 -1.94 22.65 -0.67
CA LEU A 342 -1.70 21.32 -0.08
C LEU A 342 -0.38 21.25 0.71
N ASP A 343 0.36 22.35 0.85
CA ASP A 343 1.59 22.37 1.66
C ASP A 343 1.24 22.31 3.15
N ALA A 344 1.45 21.14 3.76
CA ALA A 344 1.25 20.94 5.19
C ALA A 344 2.24 21.74 6.06
N GLY A 345 3.32 22.29 5.48
CA GLY A 345 4.36 23.00 6.23
C GLY A 345 5.20 22.11 7.17
N LEU A 346 5.04 20.78 7.09
CA LEU A 346 5.88 19.83 7.83
C LEU A 346 7.22 19.62 7.13
N SER A 347 8.27 19.35 7.92
CA SER A 347 9.56 18.99 7.34
C SER A 347 9.51 17.59 6.71
N PRO A 348 10.31 17.30 5.66
CA PRO A 348 10.41 15.95 5.09
C PRO A 348 10.79 14.87 6.12
N ARG A 349 11.56 15.26 7.15
CA ARG A 349 11.95 14.38 8.26
C ARG A 349 10.76 14.03 9.14
N ASP A 350 9.88 14.98 9.42
CA ASP A 350 8.67 14.74 10.23
C ASP A 350 7.68 13.86 9.47
N TYR A 351 7.51 14.08 8.17
CA TYR A 351 6.73 13.22 7.28
C TYR A 351 7.22 11.77 7.32
N PHE A 352 8.51 11.57 7.10
CA PHE A 352 9.13 10.24 7.12
C PHE A 352 9.00 9.56 8.50
N LYS A 353 9.24 10.30 9.58
CA LYS A 353 9.13 9.78 10.95
C LYS A 353 7.69 9.37 11.27
N ARG A 354 6.69 10.18 10.92
CA ARG A 354 5.27 9.88 11.16
C ARG A 354 4.83 8.64 10.36
N GLY A 355 5.27 8.51 9.11
CA GLY A 355 4.98 7.35 8.26
C GLY A 355 5.49 6.02 8.81
N ILE A 356 6.61 6.03 9.54
CA ILE A 356 7.17 4.81 10.17
C ILE A 356 6.59 4.58 11.57
N VAL A 357 6.53 5.61 12.41
CA VAL A 357 6.17 5.45 13.84
C VAL A 357 4.72 5.01 14.02
N ARG A 358 3.80 5.49 13.20
CA ARG A 358 2.36 5.27 13.37
C ARG A 358 1.93 3.82 13.17
N PRO A 359 2.38 3.08 12.13
CA PRO A 359 2.14 1.64 12.04
C PRO A 359 2.60 0.86 13.28
N PHE A 360 3.77 1.16 13.83
CA PHE A 360 4.25 0.49 15.04
C PHE A 360 3.39 0.84 16.27
N LYS A 361 3.01 2.11 16.44
CA LYS A 361 2.09 2.50 17.51
C LYS A 361 0.76 1.75 17.42
N MET A 362 0.15 1.69 16.24
CA MET A 362 -1.10 0.96 16.02
C MET A 362 -0.94 -0.53 16.34
N LEU A 363 0.18 -1.12 15.94
CA LEU A 363 0.46 -2.53 16.20
C LEU A 363 0.55 -2.87 17.69
N PHE A 364 1.28 -2.07 18.49
CA PHE A 364 1.52 -2.37 19.90
C PHE A 364 0.42 -1.87 20.83
N PHE A 365 -0.24 -0.76 20.49
CA PHE A 365 -1.19 -0.13 21.39
C PHE A 365 -2.66 -0.32 21.00
N SER A 366 -2.97 -0.80 19.79
CA SER A 366 -4.33 -1.22 19.43
C SER A 366 -4.44 -2.75 19.48
N PRO A 367 -5.13 -3.32 20.49
CA PRO A 367 -5.29 -4.77 20.62
C PRO A 367 -5.96 -5.40 19.39
N LEU A 368 -6.93 -4.70 18.80
CA LEU A 368 -7.65 -5.17 17.62
C LEU A 368 -6.73 -5.26 16.40
N CYS A 369 -5.88 -4.24 16.18
CA CYS A 369 -4.87 -4.26 15.12
C CYS A 369 -3.86 -5.40 15.32
N CYS A 370 -3.42 -5.64 16.55
CA CYS A 370 -2.50 -6.74 16.88
C CYS A 370 -3.12 -8.12 16.59
N ILE A 371 -4.36 -8.36 17.03
CA ILE A 371 -5.07 -9.63 16.77
C ILE A 371 -5.21 -9.88 15.26
N PHE A 372 -5.61 -8.87 14.50
CA PHE A 372 -5.68 -8.96 13.04
C PHE A 372 -4.31 -9.23 12.41
N ALA A 373 -3.27 -8.54 12.86
CA ALA A 373 -1.90 -8.72 12.37
C ALA A 373 -1.36 -10.13 12.63
N VAL A 374 -1.55 -10.67 13.84
CA VAL A 374 -1.11 -12.04 14.18
C VAL A 374 -1.88 -13.09 13.40
N TYR A 375 -3.20 -12.94 13.27
CA TYR A 375 -4.02 -13.89 12.51
C TYR A 375 -3.63 -13.89 11.01
N MET A 376 -3.45 -12.70 10.43
CA MET A 376 -2.93 -12.59 9.07
C MET A 376 -1.51 -13.14 8.95
N GLY A 377 -0.67 -12.93 9.96
CA GLY A 377 0.64 -13.56 10.12
C GLY A 377 0.59 -15.07 9.96
N ILE A 378 -0.18 -15.74 10.80
CA ILE A 378 -0.30 -17.21 10.79
C ILE A 378 -0.76 -17.71 9.41
N THR A 379 -1.85 -17.15 8.88
CA THR A 379 -2.43 -17.58 7.60
C THR A 379 -1.50 -17.37 6.41
N TYR A 380 -0.78 -16.26 6.38
CA TYR A 380 0.18 -15.99 5.31
C TYR A 380 1.48 -16.79 5.47
N GLY A 381 1.91 -17.04 6.71
CA GLY A 381 2.97 -17.99 7.02
C GLY A 381 2.66 -19.38 6.48
N TYR A 382 1.41 -19.84 6.65
CA TYR A 382 0.94 -21.11 6.09
C TYR A 382 0.97 -21.14 4.56
N LEU A 383 0.53 -20.06 3.92
CA LEU A 383 0.60 -19.93 2.46
C LEU A 383 2.03 -20.13 1.94
N TYR A 384 3.01 -19.46 2.54
CA TYR A 384 4.41 -19.57 2.11
C TYR A 384 5.06 -20.89 2.51
N LEU A 385 4.68 -21.47 3.65
CA LEU A 385 5.12 -22.81 4.01
C LEU A 385 4.64 -23.81 2.95
N LEU A 386 3.38 -23.72 2.52
CA LEU A 386 2.84 -24.57 1.46
C LEU A 386 3.58 -24.39 0.13
N PHE A 387 3.98 -23.16 -0.22
CA PHE A 387 4.79 -22.97 -1.43
C PHE A 387 6.11 -23.73 -1.40
N THR A 388 6.73 -23.86 -0.24
CA THR A 388 7.97 -24.63 -0.09
C THR A 388 7.72 -26.13 0.04
N SER A 389 6.67 -26.54 0.77
CA SER A 389 6.41 -27.94 1.06
C SER A 389 5.74 -28.71 -0.07
N ILE A 390 4.83 -28.08 -0.83
CA ILE A 390 4.14 -28.71 -1.97
C ILE A 390 5.17 -29.25 -2.96
N THR A 391 6.17 -28.44 -3.32
CA THR A 391 7.21 -28.82 -4.27
C THR A 391 7.94 -30.08 -3.81
N ILE A 392 8.40 -30.09 -2.57
CA ILE A 392 9.19 -31.19 -2.00
C ILE A 392 8.33 -32.45 -1.86
N VAL A 393 7.10 -32.32 -1.36
CA VAL A 393 6.20 -33.47 -1.12
C VAL A 393 5.82 -34.14 -2.44
N PHE A 394 5.47 -33.39 -3.48
CA PHE A 394 5.03 -33.98 -4.75
C PHE A 394 6.19 -34.49 -5.61
N GLU A 395 7.38 -33.89 -5.52
CA GLU A 395 8.56 -34.46 -6.16
C GLU A 395 9.02 -35.75 -5.44
N GLN A 396 9.12 -35.75 -4.11
CA GLN A 396 9.69 -36.88 -3.36
C GLN A 396 8.69 -38.02 -3.12
N SER A 397 7.45 -37.73 -2.73
CA SER A 397 6.47 -38.77 -2.39
C SER A 397 5.68 -39.29 -3.59
N TYR A 398 5.52 -38.46 -4.63
CA TYR A 398 4.71 -38.79 -5.81
C TYR A 398 5.52 -38.85 -7.12
N GLY A 399 6.80 -38.50 -7.11
CA GLY A 399 7.69 -38.62 -8.27
C GLY A 399 7.41 -37.62 -9.39
N PHE A 400 6.79 -36.48 -9.09
CA PHE A 400 6.43 -35.49 -10.11
C PHE A 400 7.64 -34.65 -10.56
N GLY A 401 7.71 -34.33 -11.86
CA GLY A 401 8.66 -33.37 -12.40
C GLY A 401 8.30 -31.92 -12.05
N SER A 402 9.25 -30.98 -12.19
CA SER A 402 9.07 -29.57 -11.80
C SER A 402 7.87 -28.89 -12.47
N GLY A 403 7.57 -29.21 -13.74
CA GLY A 403 6.41 -28.72 -14.49
C GLY A 403 5.09 -29.25 -13.93
N THR A 404 4.99 -30.56 -13.70
CA THR A 404 3.79 -31.18 -13.11
C THR A 404 3.57 -30.69 -11.68
N VAL A 405 4.64 -30.50 -10.90
CA VAL A 405 4.58 -29.88 -9.57
C VAL A 405 3.99 -28.46 -9.65
N GLY A 406 4.38 -27.66 -10.65
CA GLY A 406 3.79 -26.34 -10.88
C GLY A 406 2.25 -26.38 -11.00
N LEU A 407 1.69 -27.42 -11.62
CA LEU A 407 0.23 -27.61 -11.73
C LEU A 407 -0.44 -27.94 -10.39
N VAL A 408 0.26 -28.54 -9.43
CA VAL A 408 -0.28 -28.88 -8.10
C VAL A 408 -0.72 -27.61 -7.34
N PHE A 409 -0.01 -26.50 -7.56
CA PHE A 409 -0.35 -25.20 -6.97
C PHE A 409 -1.69 -24.64 -7.45
N LEU A 410 -2.22 -25.11 -8.60
CA LEU A 410 -3.56 -24.74 -9.05
C LEU A 410 -4.63 -25.16 -8.06
N GLY A 411 -4.43 -26.22 -7.25
CA GLY A 411 -5.37 -26.57 -6.19
C GLY A 411 -5.57 -25.42 -5.20
N LEU A 412 -4.48 -24.82 -4.72
CA LEU A 412 -4.51 -23.67 -3.83
C LEU A 412 -5.12 -22.44 -4.52
N GLY A 413 -4.82 -22.25 -5.81
CA GLY A 413 -5.37 -21.16 -6.61
C GLY A 413 -6.87 -21.27 -6.85
N VAL A 414 -7.37 -22.43 -7.24
CA VAL A 414 -8.81 -22.71 -7.41
C VAL A 414 -9.54 -22.49 -6.10
N GLY A 415 -8.99 -22.98 -4.99
CA GLY A 415 -9.53 -22.73 -3.65
C GLY A 415 -9.60 -21.24 -3.32
N SER A 416 -8.52 -20.51 -3.59
CA SER A 416 -8.47 -19.06 -3.38
C SER A 416 -9.54 -18.34 -4.22
N MET A 417 -9.65 -18.64 -5.52
CA MET A 417 -10.66 -18.03 -6.39
C MET A 417 -12.10 -18.33 -5.94
N ALA A 418 -12.39 -19.56 -5.49
CA ALA A 418 -13.68 -19.90 -4.93
C ALA A 418 -13.98 -19.11 -3.64
N GLY A 419 -12.98 -18.96 -2.75
CA GLY A 419 -13.06 -18.11 -1.57
C GLY A 419 -13.32 -16.64 -1.90
N LEU A 420 -12.69 -16.12 -2.97
CA LEU A 420 -12.87 -14.73 -3.42
C LEU A 420 -14.30 -14.51 -3.87
N VAL A 421 -14.80 -15.36 -4.76
CA VAL A 421 -16.16 -15.28 -5.30
C VAL A 421 -17.17 -15.36 -4.16
N PHE A 422 -17.00 -16.30 -3.23
CA PHE A 422 -17.85 -16.41 -2.06
C PHE A 422 -17.81 -15.15 -1.21
N PHE A 423 -16.62 -14.60 -0.92
CA PHE A 423 -16.47 -13.38 -0.14
C PHE A 423 -17.14 -12.18 -0.82
N SER A 424 -16.87 -11.94 -2.11
CA SER A 424 -17.44 -10.82 -2.86
C SER A 424 -18.97 -10.86 -2.90
N ILE A 425 -19.56 -12.05 -3.07
CA ILE A 425 -21.02 -12.20 -3.09
C ILE A 425 -21.62 -12.06 -1.68
N SER A 426 -20.97 -12.67 -0.68
CA SER A 426 -21.50 -12.76 0.68
C SER A 426 -21.33 -11.45 1.47
N SER A 427 -20.17 -10.80 1.35
CA SER A 427 -19.77 -9.65 2.16
C SER A 427 -20.72 -8.47 2.01
N ASP A 428 -20.96 -8.01 0.77
CA ASP A 428 -21.80 -6.83 0.52
C ASP A 428 -23.29 -7.10 0.82
N ARG A 429 -23.77 -8.32 0.52
CA ARG A 429 -25.14 -8.73 0.87
C ARG A 429 -25.34 -8.75 2.38
N THR A 430 -24.38 -9.30 3.11
CA THR A 430 -24.42 -9.42 4.56
C THR A 430 -24.34 -8.06 5.22
N LEU A 431 -23.46 -7.18 4.73
CA LEU A 431 -23.29 -5.81 5.20
C LEU A 431 -24.61 -5.03 5.06
N LYS A 432 -25.21 -5.02 3.85
CA LYS A 432 -26.49 -4.32 3.59
C LYS A 432 -27.64 -4.88 4.42
N LYS A 433 -27.76 -6.21 4.51
CA LYS A 433 -28.82 -6.87 5.28
C LYS A 433 -28.75 -6.53 6.78
N MET A 434 -27.55 -6.45 7.33
CA MET A 434 -27.34 -6.15 8.75
C MET A 434 -27.52 -4.66 9.05
N ALA A 435 -27.00 -3.78 8.20
CA ALA A 435 -27.22 -2.34 8.32
C ALA A 435 -28.72 -2.01 8.30
N ALA A 436 -29.50 -2.67 7.43
CA ALA A 436 -30.95 -2.54 7.39
C ALA A 436 -31.66 -3.12 8.62
N LYS A 437 -31.11 -4.17 9.24
CA LYS A 437 -31.74 -4.86 10.38
C LYS A 437 -31.48 -4.16 11.71
N GLU A 438 -30.28 -3.63 11.92
CA GLU A 438 -29.89 -3.02 13.20
C GLU A 438 -30.12 -1.50 13.21
N GLY A 439 -30.33 -0.85 12.05
CA GLY A 439 -30.61 0.59 11.98
C GLY A 439 -29.46 1.49 12.46
N GLN A 440 -28.31 0.91 12.83
CA GLN A 440 -27.14 1.60 13.40
C GLN A 440 -26.05 1.92 12.35
N GLY A 441 -26.39 1.88 11.06
CA GLY A 441 -25.42 2.11 9.97
C GLY A 441 -24.52 0.91 9.64
N MET A 442 -23.51 1.15 8.81
CA MET A 442 -22.58 0.12 8.34
C MET A 442 -21.45 -0.09 9.38
N LYS A 443 -21.51 -1.18 10.15
CA LYS A 443 -20.46 -1.52 11.12
C LYS A 443 -19.32 -2.33 10.48
N PRO A 444 -18.04 -2.01 10.75
CA PRO A 444 -16.89 -2.77 10.25
C PRO A 444 -16.92 -4.26 10.63
N GLU A 445 -17.49 -4.59 11.79
CA GLU A 445 -17.58 -5.95 12.32
C GLU A 445 -18.46 -6.86 11.44
N TYR A 446 -19.36 -6.30 10.64
CA TYR A 446 -20.15 -7.08 9.70
C TYR A 446 -19.31 -7.70 8.58
N ARG A 447 -18.16 -7.11 8.22
CA ARG A 447 -17.20 -7.67 7.24
C ARG A 447 -16.52 -8.93 7.75
N LEU A 448 -16.49 -9.16 9.06
CA LEU A 448 -15.86 -10.32 9.68
C LEU A 448 -16.75 -11.56 9.66
N LYS A 449 -18.02 -11.48 9.25
CA LYS A 449 -18.92 -12.64 9.28
C LYS A 449 -18.48 -13.82 8.41
N PRO A 450 -17.76 -13.64 7.29
CA PRO A 450 -17.14 -14.74 6.56
C PRO A 450 -15.96 -15.40 7.30
N LEU A 451 -15.36 -14.72 8.29
CA LEU A 451 -14.13 -15.16 8.97
C LEU A 451 -14.25 -16.53 9.63
N PRO A 452 -15.32 -16.87 10.40
CA PRO A 452 -15.44 -18.19 11.01
C PRO A 452 -15.47 -19.35 10.01
N TYR A 453 -16.06 -19.15 8.81
CA TYR A 453 -16.04 -20.20 7.78
C TYR A 453 -14.61 -20.46 7.32
N GLY A 454 -13.83 -19.40 7.09
CA GLY A 454 -12.42 -19.56 6.75
C GLY A 454 -11.61 -20.23 7.86
N ALA A 455 -11.87 -19.84 9.12
CA ALA A 455 -11.22 -20.40 10.30
C ALA A 455 -11.45 -21.91 10.49
N ILE A 456 -12.61 -22.42 10.07
CA ILE A 456 -12.96 -23.85 10.16
C ILE A 456 -12.41 -24.63 8.96
N LEU A 457 -12.48 -24.06 7.76
CA LEU A 457 -11.98 -24.72 6.55
C LEU A 457 -10.46 -24.89 6.55
N LEU A 458 -9.72 -23.90 7.04
CA LEU A 458 -8.26 -23.92 7.08
C LEU A 458 -7.68 -25.18 7.78
N PRO A 459 -8.04 -25.51 9.04
CA PRO A 459 -7.58 -26.74 9.68
C PRO A 459 -8.10 -28.01 9.01
N ALA A 460 -9.35 -28.02 8.53
CA ALA A 460 -9.90 -29.18 7.82
C ALA A 460 -9.06 -29.54 6.58
N GLY A 461 -8.64 -28.52 5.83
CA GLY A 461 -7.75 -28.69 4.69
C GLY A 461 -6.36 -29.21 5.08
N PHE A 462 -5.78 -28.72 6.18
CA PHE A 462 -4.49 -29.21 6.70
C PHE A 462 -4.56 -30.67 7.17
N PHE A 463 -5.61 -31.07 7.88
CA PHE A 463 -5.79 -32.46 8.28
C PHE A 463 -5.96 -33.38 7.06
N LEU A 464 -6.75 -32.96 6.07
CA LEU A 464 -6.93 -33.73 4.83
C LEU A 464 -5.60 -33.87 4.09
N TYR A 465 -4.89 -32.76 3.85
CA TYR A 465 -3.59 -32.76 3.17
C TYR A 465 -2.56 -33.63 3.90
N GLY A 466 -2.40 -33.42 5.20
CA GLY A 466 -1.38 -34.09 6.01
C GLY A 466 -1.46 -35.60 5.98
N TRP A 467 -2.63 -36.14 6.34
CA TRP A 467 -2.80 -37.59 6.44
C TRP A 467 -2.84 -38.27 5.08
N THR A 468 -3.44 -37.64 4.08
CA THR A 468 -3.47 -38.23 2.73
C THR A 468 -2.09 -38.23 2.08
N ALA A 469 -1.26 -37.19 2.33
CA ALA A 469 0.14 -37.18 1.92
C ALA A 469 0.99 -38.21 2.67
N GLN A 470 0.79 -38.37 3.98
CA GLN A 470 1.51 -39.35 4.81
C GLN A 470 1.29 -40.80 4.31
N TYR A 471 0.05 -41.15 4.01
CA TYR A 471 -0.31 -42.49 3.51
C TYR A 471 -0.11 -42.65 2.00
N ARG A 472 0.43 -41.64 1.30
CA ARG A 472 0.62 -41.62 -0.16
C ARG A 472 -0.64 -42.02 -0.92
N VAL A 473 -1.79 -41.53 -0.46
CA VAL A 473 -3.08 -41.70 -1.15
C VAL A 473 -2.99 -41.06 -2.53
N HIS A 474 -3.80 -41.49 -3.49
CA HIS A 474 -3.82 -40.93 -4.85
C HIS A 474 -3.69 -39.39 -4.83
N TRP A 475 -2.73 -38.87 -5.61
CA TRP A 475 -2.23 -37.47 -5.59
C TRP A 475 -3.33 -36.40 -5.66
N ILE A 476 -4.51 -36.71 -6.19
CA ILE A 476 -5.65 -35.79 -6.25
C ILE A 476 -6.21 -35.44 -4.86
N VAL A 477 -6.16 -36.36 -3.90
CA VAL A 477 -6.74 -36.17 -2.58
C VAL A 477 -6.00 -35.10 -1.76
N PRO A 478 -4.66 -35.09 -1.66
CA PRO A 478 -3.96 -33.97 -1.05
C PRO A 478 -4.17 -32.64 -1.77
N ILE A 479 -4.39 -32.65 -3.10
CA ILE A 479 -4.74 -31.44 -3.88
C ILE A 479 -6.12 -30.89 -3.48
N ILE A 480 -7.10 -31.76 -3.22
CA ILE A 480 -8.39 -31.33 -2.65
C ILE A 480 -8.18 -30.68 -1.28
N GLY A 481 -7.25 -31.19 -0.47
CA GLY A 481 -6.78 -30.52 0.75
C GLY A 481 -6.30 -29.09 0.49
N HIS A 482 -5.45 -28.88 -0.52
CA HIS A 482 -4.99 -27.54 -0.92
C HIS A 482 -6.14 -26.62 -1.34
N VAL A 483 -7.16 -27.14 -2.04
CA VAL A 483 -8.35 -26.34 -2.41
C VAL A 483 -9.06 -25.84 -1.16
N ILE A 484 -9.30 -26.70 -0.18
CA ILE A 484 -9.96 -26.34 1.08
C ILE A 484 -9.13 -25.30 1.85
N ILE A 485 -7.80 -25.50 1.93
CA ILE A 485 -6.88 -24.53 2.52
C ILE A 485 -6.97 -23.18 1.79
N GLY A 486 -6.99 -23.18 0.45
CA GLY A 486 -7.07 -21.96 -0.36
C GLY A 486 -8.34 -21.16 -0.10
N VAL A 487 -9.49 -21.83 0.00
CA VAL A 487 -10.76 -21.19 0.35
C VAL A 487 -10.67 -20.55 1.74
N GLY A 488 -10.20 -21.32 2.73
CA GLY A 488 -10.10 -20.85 4.11
C GLY A 488 -9.15 -19.67 4.26
N ASN A 489 -7.97 -19.78 3.65
CA ASN A 489 -6.93 -18.77 3.67
C ASN A 489 -7.42 -17.45 3.06
N LEU A 490 -8.05 -17.50 1.88
CA LEU A 490 -8.50 -16.27 1.23
C LEU A 490 -9.69 -15.61 1.94
N LEU A 491 -10.60 -16.39 2.54
CA LEU A 491 -11.70 -15.84 3.33
C LEU A 491 -11.20 -15.07 4.55
N ILE A 492 -10.24 -15.64 5.28
CA ILE A 492 -9.60 -14.96 6.41
C ILE A 492 -8.90 -13.69 5.93
N PHE A 493 -8.13 -13.82 4.83
CA PHE A 493 -7.36 -12.71 4.27
C PHE A 493 -8.24 -11.51 3.91
N MET A 494 -9.33 -11.75 3.17
CA MET A 494 -10.23 -10.69 2.72
C MET A 494 -11.08 -10.11 3.85
N ALA A 495 -11.59 -10.96 4.75
CA ALA A 495 -12.40 -10.50 5.87
C ALA A 495 -11.61 -9.56 6.79
N ILE A 496 -10.37 -9.93 7.14
CA ILE A 496 -9.51 -9.10 7.99
C ILE A 496 -9.03 -7.84 7.25
N ASN A 497 -8.64 -7.92 5.97
CA ASN A 497 -8.22 -6.73 5.21
C ASN A 497 -9.32 -5.68 5.14
N MET A 498 -10.53 -6.09 4.76
CA MET A 498 -11.66 -5.17 4.63
C MET A 498 -12.09 -4.64 6.00
N ALA A 499 -12.11 -5.49 7.03
CA ALA A 499 -12.41 -5.04 8.38
C ALA A 499 -11.37 -4.05 8.92
N LEU A 500 -10.08 -4.20 8.59
CA LEU A 500 -9.04 -3.23 8.93
C LEU A 500 -9.32 -1.87 8.28
N VAL A 501 -9.63 -1.85 6.98
CA VAL A 501 -9.95 -0.61 6.26
C VAL A 501 -11.17 0.06 6.87
N ASP A 502 -12.26 -0.69 7.08
CA ASP A 502 -13.52 -0.15 7.61
C ASP A 502 -13.39 0.25 9.10
N THR A 503 -12.55 -0.43 9.88
CA THR A 503 -12.36 -0.14 11.32
C THR A 503 -11.51 1.09 11.54
N PHE A 504 -10.47 1.25 10.72
CA PHE A 504 -9.43 2.25 10.88
C PHE A 504 -9.53 3.32 9.81
N THR A 505 -10.69 3.53 9.18
CA THR A 505 -10.95 4.40 8.01
C THR A 505 -9.90 5.51 7.81
N ILE A 506 -9.77 6.38 8.81
CA ILE A 506 -8.85 7.51 8.89
C ILE A 506 -7.37 7.11 8.71
N TYR A 507 -6.97 6.07 9.42
CA TYR A 507 -5.63 5.53 9.52
C TYR A 507 -5.48 4.18 8.82
N ALA A 508 -6.33 3.89 7.83
CA ALA A 508 -6.42 2.59 7.18
C ALA A 508 -5.09 2.20 6.53
N ALA A 509 -4.40 3.15 5.89
CA ALA A 509 -3.08 2.92 5.31
C ALA A 509 -2.04 2.50 6.36
N SER A 510 -2.05 3.12 7.54
CA SER A 510 -1.14 2.77 8.64
C SER A 510 -1.49 1.40 9.23
N ALA A 511 -2.78 1.09 9.41
CA ALA A 511 -3.24 -0.22 9.90
C ALA A 511 -2.88 -1.36 8.94
N LEU A 512 -3.05 -1.15 7.63
CA LEU A 512 -2.65 -2.08 6.58
C LEU A 512 -1.14 -2.27 6.54
N ALA A 513 -0.35 -1.21 6.77
CA ALA A 513 1.10 -1.31 6.88
C ALA A 513 1.52 -2.17 8.08
N SER A 514 0.96 -1.93 9.28
CA SER A 514 1.20 -2.76 10.47
C SER A 514 0.92 -4.24 10.21
N ASN A 515 -0.24 -4.51 9.60
CA ASN A 515 -0.64 -5.86 9.24
C ASN A 515 0.33 -6.48 8.22
N THR A 516 0.77 -5.73 7.22
CA THR A 516 1.71 -6.19 6.20
C THR A 516 3.07 -6.54 6.80
N ILE A 517 3.58 -5.78 7.78
CA ILE A 517 4.85 -6.06 8.46
C ILE A 517 4.79 -7.41 9.16
N ILE A 518 3.83 -7.62 10.06
CA ILE A 518 3.70 -8.88 10.80
C ILE A 518 3.46 -10.04 9.85
N ARG A 519 2.57 -9.84 8.88
CA ARG A 519 2.26 -10.86 7.88
C ARG A 519 3.49 -11.31 7.09
N SER A 520 4.32 -10.35 6.69
CA SER A 520 5.52 -10.62 5.92
C SER A 520 6.61 -11.28 6.75
N ILE A 521 6.75 -10.94 8.03
CA ILE A 521 7.67 -11.62 8.96
C ILE A 521 7.28 -13.08 9.12
N PHE A 522 6.00 -13.39 9.38
CA PHE A 522 5.53 -14.77 9.48
C PHE A 522 5.68 -15.52 8.16
N GLY A 523 5.35 -14.87 7.03
CA GLY A 523 5.58 -15.39 5.69
C GLY A 523 7.03 -15.78 5.41
N ALA A 524 7.98 -15.00 5.93
CA ALA A 524 9.41 -15.26 5.78
C ALA A 524 9.92 -16.35 6.73
N VAL A 525 9.50 -16.30 8.01
CA VAL A 525 10.11 -17.08 9.09
C VAL A 525 9.46 -18.45 9.27
N LEU A 526 8.14 -18.57 9.17
CA LEU A 526 7.43 -19.84 9.41
C LEU A 526 7.91 -20.98 8.47
N PRO A 527 8.21 -20.73 7.18
CA PRO A 527 8.76 -21.76 6.29
C PRO A 527 10.12 -22.32 6.74
N LEU A 528 10.96 -21.55 7.45
CA LEU A 528 12.27 -22.02 7.95
C LEU A 528 12.12 -23.24 8.86
N CYS A 529 11.08 -23.24 9.70
CA CYS A 529 10.80 -24.34 10.62
C CYS A 529 10.04 -25.48 9.95
N GLY A 530 9.41 -25.24 8.79
CA GLY A 530 8.46 -26.15 8.16
C GLY A 530 9.07 -27.48 7.72
N LEU A 531 10.21 -27.45 7.04
CA LEU A 531 10.84 -28.68 6.53
C LEU A 531 11.42 -29.54 7.65
N ARG A 532 12.13 -28.95 8.63
CA ARG A 532 12.59 -29.67 9.83
C ARG A 532 11.44 -30.27 10.63
N MET A 533 10.32 -29.55 10.74
CA MET A 533 9.10 -30.06 11.36
C MET A 533 8.57 -31.31 10.64
N TYR A 534 8.54 -31.31 9.30
CA TYR A 534 8.13 -32.48 8.54
C TYR A 534 9.13 -33.64 8.61
N ASP A 535 10.44 -33.36 8.68
CA ASP A 535 11.46 -34.40 8.87
C ASP A 535 11.30 -35.11 10.23
N THR A 536 10.88 -34.37 11.26
CA THR A 536 10.75 -34.90 12.63
C THR A 536 9.40 -35.56 12.89
N LEU A 537 8.30 -34.94 12.44
CA LEU A 537 6.93 -35.37 12.74
C LEU A 537 6.30 -36.18 11.60
N GLY A 538 6.89 -36.17 10.41
CA GLY A 538 6.25 -36.64 9.19
C GLY A 538 5.19 -35.64 8.67
N LEU A 539 4.65 -35.95 7.49
CA LEU A 539 3.66 -35.10 6.81
C LEU A 539 2.31 -35.08 7.53
N GLY A 540 1.91 -36.20 8.15
CA GLY A 540 0.66 -36.31 8.89
C GLY A 540 0.62 -35.43 10.13
N TRP A 541 1.52 -35.69 11.09
CA TRP A 541 1.59 -34.91 12.33
C TRP A 541 2.11 -33.49 12.12
N GLY A 542 3.04 -33.26 11.18
CA GLY A 542 3.50 -31.91 10.85
C GLY A 542 2.36 -31.00 10.38
N ASN A 543 1.51 -31.48 9.48
CA ASN A 543 0.32 -30.70 9.06
C ASN A 543 -0.77 -30.68 10.13
N SER A 544 -0.89 -31.73 10.97
CA SER A 544 -1.82 -31.72 12.10
C SER A 544 -1.45 -30.65 13.12
N LEU A 545 -0.16 -30.42 13.38
CA LEU A 545 0.32 -29.32 14.24
C LEU A 545 -0.14 -27.96 13.72
N LEU A 546 0.04 -27.70 12.42
CA LEU A 546 -0.46 -26.48 11.77
C LEU A 546 -1.99 -26.38 11.85
N GLY A 547 -2.68 -27.51 11.68
CA GLY A 547 -4.11 -27.65 11.86
C GLY A 547 -4.57 -27.29 13.28
N PHE A 548 -3.90 -27.77 14.32
CA PHE A 548 -4.25 -27.45 15.70
C PHE A 548 -4.02 -25.99 16.05
N ILE A 549 -2.96 -25.36 15.55
CA ILE A 549 -2.74 -23.93 15.68
C ILE A 549 -3.88 -23.16 14.97
N ALA A 550 -4.32 -23.62 13.79
CA ALA A 550 -5.47 -23.03 13.10
C ALA A 550 -6.79 -23.22 13.88
N VAL A 551 -7.00 -24.38 14.51
CA VAL A 551 -8.13 -24.64 15.41
C VAL A 551 -8.15 -23.66 16.58
N ALA A 552 -6.99 -23.33 17.16
CA ALA A 552 -6.88 -22.34 18.23
C ALA A 552 -7.31 -20.92 17.79
N MET A 553 -7.31 -20.62 16.49
CA MET A 553 -7.79 -19.35 15.93
C MET A 553 -9.30 -19.33 15.65
N ILE A 554 -10.00 -20.47 15.73
CA ILE A 554 -11.46 -20.54 15.55
C ILE A 554 -12.19 -19.70 16.62
N PRO A 555 -11.93 -19.87 17.93
CA PRO A 555 -12.58 -19.04 18.95
C PRO A 555 -12.31 -17.55 18.76
N VAL A 556 -11.09 -17.17 18.35
CA VAL A 556 -10.71 -15.78 18.08
C VAL A 556 -11.63 -15.16 17.03
N SER A 557 -11.99 -15.92 15.99
CA SER A 557 -12.89 -15.47 14.91
C SER A 557 -14.29 -15.12 15.45
N PHE A 558 -14.83 -15.92 16.37
CA PHE A 558 -16.12 -15.64 17.00
C PHE A 558 -16.04 -14.52 18.05
N LEU A 559 -14.94 -14.45 18.81
CA LEU A 559 -14.71 -13.39 19.78
C LEU A 559 -14.60 -12.02 19.11
N LEU A 560 -13.95 -11.94 17.93
CA LEU A 560 -13.89 -10.72 17.13
C LEU A 560 -15.28 -10.24 16.69
N LEU A 561 -16.18 -11.17 16.32
CA LEU A 561 -17.57 -10.83 15.98
C LEU A 561 -18.38 -10.32 17.18
N LYS A 562 -18.15 -10.87 18.37
CA LYS A 562 -18.91 -10.52 19.57
C LYS A 562 -18.38 -9.28 20.29
N TYR A 563 -17.06 -9.14 20.37
CA TYR A 563 -16.38 -8.12 21.17
C TYR A 563 -15.60 -7.08 20.35
N GLY A 564 -15.58 -7.20 19.02
CA GLY A 564 -14.89 -6.25 18.13
C GLY A 564 -15.30 -4.80 18.37
N GLU A 565 -16.61 -4.55 18.45
CA GLU A 565 -17.15 -3.21 18.70
C GLU A 565 -16.72 -2.64 20.06
N VAL A 566 -16.69 -3.49 21.10
CA VAL A 566 -16.26 -3.08 22.44
C VAL A 566 -14.78 -2.74 22.46
N MET A 567 -13.94 -3.57 21.82
CA MET A 567 -12.50 -3.32 21.72
C MET A 567 -12.21 -2.04 20.94
N ARG A 568 -12.92 -1.81 19.83
CA ARG A 568 -12.79 -0.60 19.02
C ARG A 568 -13.17 0.67 19.80
N LYS A 569 -14.28 0.65 20.55
CA LYS A 569 -14.72 1.80 21.37
C LYS A 569 -13.84 2.05 22.58
N LYS A 570 -13.24 1.00 23.18
CA LYS A 570 -12.41 1.12 24.38
C LYS A 570 -10.99 1.65 24.09
N PHE A 571 -10.48 1.44 22.89
CA PHE A 571 -9.15 1.87 22.47
C PHE A 571 -9.21 2.80 21.23
N PRO A 572 -9.80 4.01 21.34
CA PRO A 572 -9.82 4.98 20.25
C PRO A 572 -8.42 5.54 19.99
N LEU A 573 -8.07 5.70 18.72
CA LEU A 573 -6.72 6.08 18.27
C LEU A 573 -6.38 7.55 18.52
N GLU A 574 -7.36 8.41 18.78
CA GLU A 574 -7.13 9.80 19.23
C GLU A 574 -6.26 9.85 20.50
N ARG A 575 -6.19 8.75 21.25
CA ARG A 575 -5.38 8.63 22.48
C ARG A 575 -3.97 8.06 22.25
N LEU A 576 -3.54 7.78 21.00
CA LEU A 576 -2.29 7.09 20.64
C LEU A 576 -1.39 7.91 19.72
#